data_AF-A0A9E2UHI8-F1
#
_entry.id   AF-A0A9E2UHI8-F1
#
_cell.length_a   1.000
_cell.length_b   1.000
_cell.length_c   1.000
_cell.angle_alpha   90.00
_cell.angle_beta   90.00
_cell.angle_gamma   90.00
#
_symmetry.space_group_name_H-M   'P 1'
#
loop_
_entity.id
_entity.type
_entity.pdbx_description
1 polymer ?
#
loop_
_entity_poly.entity_id
_entity_poly.type
_entity_poly.pdbx_seq_one_letter_code
_entity_poly.pdbx_strand_id
1 'polypeptide(L)'
;WEVLGLPPVWYKSAPYRSRAVKDPRGVLADFGVKLPEETEIRVWDSTAETRFLVLPMRPAGTDDLSEEQLADLVTRDSMIGTGLPRHPAEIKQ
;
A
#
# COMPACT_ATOMS: atom_id res chain seq x y z
N TRP A 1 -7.29 -14.38 2.63
CA TRP A 1 -6.42 -13.93 3.75
C TRP A 1 -5.09 -14.67 3.76
N GLU A 2 -4.94 -15.70 2.92
CA GLU A 2 -3.79 -16.61 2.94
C GLU A 2 -2.44 -15.91 2.74
N VAL A 3 -2.43 -14.76 2.05
CA VAL A 3 -1.21 -13.98 1.78
C VAL A 3 -1.00 -12.83 2.77
N LEU A 4 -2.01 -11.96 3.00
CA LEU A 4 -1.87 -10.74 3.83
C LEU A 4 -2.40 -10.85 5.27
N GLY A 5 -2.87 -12.03 5.67
CA GLY A 5 -3.52 -12.23 6.97
C GLY A 5 -4.87 -11.54 7.08
N LEU A 6 -5.32 -11.35 8.34
CA LEU A 6 -6.60 -10.71 8.64
C LEU A 6 -6.59 -9.22 8.25
N PRO A 7 -7.69 -8.72 7.64
CA PRO A 7 -7.77 -7.32 7.26
C PRO A 7 -7.75 -6.43 8.50
N PRO A 8 -7.04 -5.28 8.46
CA PRO A 8 -7.10 -4.27 9.50
C PRO A 8 -8.53 -3.85 9.83
N VAL A 9 -8.77 -3.39 11.07
CA VAL A 9 -10.11 -2.93 11.49
C VAL A 9 -10.58 -1.77 10.61
N TRP A 10 -9.70 -0.82 10.32
CA TRP A 10 -10.01 0.35 9.47
C TRP A 10 -10.41 -0.05 8.04
N TYR A 11 -9.84 -1.13 7.48
CA TYR A 11 -10.09 -1.57 6.11
C TYR A 11 -11.56 -1.99 5.90
N LYS A 12 -12.19 -2.50 6.95
CA LYS A 12 -13.60 -2.92 6.94
C LYS A 12 -14.56 -1.78 7.29
N SER A 13 -14.05 -0.61 7.68
CA SER A 13 -14.88 0.50 8.16
C SER A 13 -15.67 1.15 7.02
N ALA A 14 -16.91 1.57 7.31
CA ALA A 14 -17.74 2.31 6.34
C ALA A 14 -17.09 3.63 5.86
N PRO A 15 -16.41 4.43 6.72
CA PRO A 15 -15.70 5.63 6.28
C PRO A 15 -14.61 5.34 5.25
N TYR A 16 -13.78 4.32 5.49
CA TYR A 16 -12.74 3.94 4.52
C TYR A 16 -13.34 3.46 3.20
N ARG A 17 -14.27 2.50 3.25
CA ARG A 17 -14.87 1.89 2.05
C ARG A 17 -15.56 2.92 1.14
N SER A 18 -16.26 3.89 1.73
CA SER A 18 -16.97 4.93 0.98
C SER A 18 -16.02 5.99 0.42
N ARG A 19 -15.01 6.41 1.18
CA ARG A 19 -14.05 7.43 0.72
C ARG A 19 -13.03 6.91 -0.26
N ALA A 20 -12.58 5.65 -0.15
CA ALA A 20 -11.56 5.10 -1.02
C ALA A 20 -11.93 5.21 -2.52
N VAL A 21 -13.22 5.04 -2.85
CA VAL A 21 -13.72 5.17 -4.24
C VAL A 21 -14.05 6.61 -4.65
N LYS A 22 -14.39 7.48 -3.70
CA LYS A 22 -14.87 8.86 -3.97
C LYS A 22 -13.76 9.91 -3.92
N ASP A 23 -12.83 9.73 -2.98
CA ASP A 23 -11.71 10.63 -2.68
C ASP A 23 -10.46 9.79 -2.33
N PRO A 24 -9.91 9.04 -3.30
CA PRO A 24 -8.74 8.20 -3.05
C PRO A 24 -7.51 9.03 -2.63
N ARG A 25 -7.34 10.23 -3.18
CA ARG A 25 -6.22 11.12 -2.85
C ARG A 25 -6.29 11.60 -1.40
N GLY A 26 -7.46 12.00 -0.91
CA GLY A 26 -7.64 12.38 0.49
C GLY A 26 -7.47 11.19 1.44
N VAL A 27 -7.92 10.00 1.06
CA VAL A 27 -7.62 8.78 1.84
C VAL A 27 -6.12 8.54 1.94
N LEU A 28 -5.38 8.59 0.81
CA LEU A 28 -3.92 8.44 0.83
C LEU A 28 -3.25 9.50 1.71
N ALA A 29 -3.73 10.75 1.67
CA ALA A 29 -3.22 11.83 2.51
C ALA A 29 -3.41 11.57 4.02
N ASP A 30 -4.53 10.96 4.42
CA ASP A 30 -4.78 10.55 5.83
C ASP A 30 -3.78 9.48 6.30
N PHE A 31 -3.26 8.66 5.38
CA PHE A 31 -2.18 7.70 5.63
C PHE A 31 -0.77 8.33 5.47
N GLY A 32 -0.68 9.63 5.20
CA GLY A 32 0.59 10.34 4.99
C GLY A 32 1.20 10.14 3.60
N VAL A 33 0.49 9.49 2.67
CA VAL A 33 0.95 9.28 1.30
C VAL A 33 0.53 10.46 0.43
N LYS A 34 1.51 11.11 -0.21
CA LYS A 34 1.30 12.16 -1.20
C LYS A 34 1.91 11.72 -2.52
N LEU A 35 1.07 11.67 -3.55
CA LEU A 35 1.49 11.35 -4.92
C LEU A 35 1.41 12.62 -5.79
N PRO A 36 2.30 12.78 -6.79
CA PRO A 36 2.18 13.83 -7.78
C PRO A 36 0.78 13.91 -8.41
N GLU A 37 0.36 15.09 -8.82
CA GLU A 37 -1.00 15.35 -9.32
C GLU A 37 -1.29 14.56 -10.60
N GLU A 38 -0.27 14.40 -11.45
CA GLU A 38 -0.28 13.65 -12.69
C GLU A 38 -0.34 12.12 -12.51
N THR A 39 -0.11 11.63 -11.29
CA THR A 39 -0.16 10.18 -11.01
C THR A 39 -1.59 9.67 -11.09
N GLU A 40 -1.86 8.75 -12.01
CA GLU A 40 -3.16 8.08 -12.09
C GLU A 40 -3.38 7.18 -10.86
N ILE A 41 -4.57 7.27 -10.25
CA ILE A 41 -4.95 6.40 -9.13
C ILE A 41 -6.10 5.51 -9.57
N ARG A 42 -5.90 4.19 -9.46
CA ARG A 42 -6.92 3.17 -9.73
C ARG A 42 -7.34 2.50 -8.44
N VAL A 43 -8.63 2.49 -8.17
CA VAL A 43 -9.22 1.86 -6.99
C VAL A 43 -9.86 0.54 -7.41
N TRP A 44 -9.40 -0.56 -6.83
CA TRP A 44 -9.95 -1.89 -7.08
C TRP A 44 -10.90 -2.28 -5.96
N ASP A 45 -12.21 -2.16 -6.22
CA ASP A 45 -13.23 -2.66 -5.29
C ASP A 45 -13.42 -4.17 -5.49
N SER A 46 -13.02 -4.96 -4.47
CA SER A 46 -13.04 -6.42 -4.51
C SER A 46 -14.45 -6.96 -4.21
N THR A 47 -15.38 -6.78 -5.14
CA THR A 47 -16.80 -7.17 -5.00
C THR A 47 -17.11 -8.62 -5.41
N ALA A 48 -16.19 -9.27 -6.15
CA ALA A 48 -16.29 -10.67 -6.55
C ALA A 48 -15.33 -11.56 -5.73
N GLU A 49 -15.11 -12.79 -6.16
CA GLU A 49 -14.19 -13.74 -5.50
C GLU A 49 -12.71 -13.35 -5.68
N THR A 50 -12.40 -12.47 -6.63
CA THR A 50 -11.04 -11.99 -6.90
C THR A 50 -10.49 -11.19 -5.72
N ARG A 51 -9.22 -11.45 -5.39
CA ARG A 51 -8.47 -10.70 -4.38
C ARG A 51 -7.27 -10.06 -5.06
N PHE A 52 -7.04 -8.79 -4.76
CA PHE A 52 -5.92 -8.02 -5.29
C PHE A 52 -4.89 -7.78 -4.20
N LEU A 53 -3.66 -7.62 -4.64
CA LEU A 53 -2.53 -7.15 -3.85
C LEU A 53 -1.80 -6.12 -4.71
N VAL A 54 -1.38 -5.02 -4.10
CA VAL A 54 -0.54 -4.04 -4.75
C VAL A 54 0.90 -4.52 -4.68
N LEU A 55 1.56 -4.66 -5.83
CA LEU A 55 3.01 -4.79 -5.90
C LEU A 55 3.60 -3.38 -5.88
N PRO A 56 4.22 -2.93 -4.78
CA PRO A 56 4.75 -1.58 -4.71
C PRO A 56 5.94 -1.40 -5.66
N MET A 57 6.14 -0.16 -6.12
CA MET A 57 7.34 0.22 -6.86
C MET A 57 8.57 0.06 -5.96
N ARG A 58 9.63 -0.57 -6.49
CA ARG A 58 10.92 -0.70 -5.78
C ARG A 58 11.46 0.70 -5.45
N PRO A 59 11.76 1.02 -4.18
CA PRO A 59 12.31 2.32 -3.82
C PRO A 59 13.75 2.46 -4.33
N ALA A 60 14.13 3.70 -4.67
CA ALA A 60 15.49 4.01 -5.10
C ALA A 60 16.52 3.72 -3.99
N GLY A 61 17.79 3.49 -4.37
CA GLY A 61 18.87 3.20 -3.41
C GLY A 61 18.80 1.80 -2.81
N THR A 62 18.15 0.86 -3.49
CA THR A 62 18.03 -0.54 -3.07
C THR A 62 18.82 -1.49 -3.96
N ASP A 63 19.65 -0.99 -4.89
CA ASP A 63 20.30 -1.79 -5.95
C ASP A 63 21.13 -2.96 -5.39
N ASP A 64 21.81 -2.74 -4.26
CA ASP A 64 22.68 -3.72 -3.59
C ASP A 64 21.96 -4.61 -2.57
N LEU A 65 20.63 -4.47 -2.38
CA LEU A 65 19.89 -5.25 -1.41
C LEU A 65 19.57 -6.67 -1.93
N SER A 66 19.67 -7.65 -1.04
CA SER A 66 19.19 -9.01 -1.29
C SER A 66 17.66 -9.06 -1.37
N GLU A 67 17.12 -10.20 -1.82
CA GLU A 67 15.68 -10.46 -1.82
C GLU A 67 15.07 -10.34 -0.42
N GLU A 68 15.72 -10.92 0.59
CA GLU A 68 15.26 -10.86 1.99
C GLU A 68 15.22 -9.40 2.48
N GLN A 69 16.25 -8.61 2.17
CA GLN A 69 16.29 -7.19 2.54
C GLN A 69 15.25 -6.35 1.80
N LEU A 70 14.93 -6.70 0.54
CA LEU A 70 13.84 -6.06 -0.20
C LEU A 70 12.47 -6.42 0.40
N ALA A 71 12.29 -7.67 0.83
CA ALA A 71 11.06 -8.13 1.47
C ALA A 71 10.77 -7.36 2.76
N ASP A 72 11.79 -7.05 3.56
CA ASP A 72 11.68 -6.25 4.79
C ASP A 72 11.19 -4.80 4.56
N LEU A 73 11.33 -4.27 3.33
CA LEU A 73 10.80 -2.95 2.96
C LEU A 73 9.30 -3.00 2.67
N VAL A 74 8.78 -4.15 2.26
CA VAL A 74 7.38 -4.31 1.86
C VAL A 74 6.51 -4.45 3.11
N THR A 75 5.60 -3.51 3.28
CA THR A 75 4.65 -3.50 4.40
C THR A 75 3.28 -3.95 3.93
N ARG A 76 2.44 -4.39 4.88
CA ARG A 76 1.03 -4.67 4.59
C ARG A 76 0.32 -3.46 3.98
N ASP A 77 0.62 -2.26 4.45
CA ASP A 77 -0.02 -1.04 3.95
C ASP A 77 0.41 -0.75 2.49
N SER A 78 1.67 -1.02 2.14
CA SER A 78 2.12 -0.95 0.74
C SER A 78 1.50 -2.01 -0.17
N MET A 79 1.13 -3.17 0.38
CA MET A 79 0.44 -4.24 -0.33
C MET A 79 -1.09 -4.03 -0.41
N ILE A 80 -1.66 -3.21 0.46
CA ILE A 80 -3.05 -2.73 0.34
C ILE A 80 -3.13 -1.53 -0.62
N GLY A 81 -2.06 -0.75 -0.74
CA GLY A 81 -2.02 0.48 -1.54
C GLY A 81 -2.30 1.75 -0.73
N THR A 82 -2.26 1.69 0.60
CA THR A 82 -2.40 2.84 1.50
C THR A 82 -1.05 3.35 2.03
N GLY A 83 0.06 2.75 1.60
CA GLY A 83 1.41 3.11 2.00
C GLY A 83 2.40 2.92 0.86
N LEU A 84 3.60 3.50 1.03
CA LEU A 84 4.76 3.17 0.21
C LEU A 84 5.61 2.10 0.93
N PRO A 85 6.46 1.34 0.22
CA PRO A 85 7.45 0.51 0.89
C PRO A 85 8.37 1.42 1.72
N ARG A 86 8.93 0.86 2.81
CA ARG A 86 9.85 1.60 3.68
C ARG A 86 11.05 2.11 2.89
N HIS A 87 11.64 3.21 3.34
CA HIS A 87 12.89 3.67 2.78
C HIS A 87 14.03 2.73 3.18
N PRO A 88 15.01 2.41 2.32
CA PRO A 88 16.14 1.53 2.67
C PRO A 88 16.96 1.99 3.87
N ALA A 89 16.92 3.28 4.19
CA ALA A 89 17.56 3.82 5.40
C ALA A 89 16.88 3.35 6.72
N GLU A 90 15.63 2.91 6.67
CA GLU A 90 14.87 2.46 7.85
C GLU A 90 15.21 1.02 8.27
N ILE A 91 15.83 0.22 7.40
CA ILE A 91 16.27 -1.16 7.71
C ILE A 91 17.67 -1.19 8.32
N LYS A 92 18.48 -0.15 8.12
CA LYS A 92 19.85 -0.07 8.66
C LYS A 92 19.83 0.30 10.16
N GLN A 93 19.49 -0.67 11.02
CA GLN A 93 19.83 -0.69 12.45
C GLN A 93 20.50 -2.01 12.80
#